data_AF-A0AAN6PDP0-F1
#
_entry.id   AF-A0AAN6PDP0-F1
#
_cell.length_a   1.000
_cell.length_b   1.000
_cell.length_c   1.000
_cell.angle_alpha   90.00
_cell.angle_beta   90.00
_cell.angle_gamma   90.00
#
_symmetry.space_group_name_H-M   'P 1'
#
loop_
_entity.id
_entity.type
_entity.pdbx_description
1 polymer ?
#
loop_
_entity_poly.entity_id
_entity_poly.type
_entity_poly.pdbx_seq_one_letter_code
_entity_poly.pdbx_strand_id
1 'polypeptide(L)'
;MKFAAVAAAATLALAPGASAWRVYLYSFTDFSGSTYTAAGPGGTGTACHVIPSDHRYQANSIEYYAYNSQTSPTTRCKLQLWESTDCSGNQGPFFSVDTKKALVEDWRNRAASFSTTCWAV
;
A
#
# COMPACT_ATOMS: atom_id res chain seq x y z
N MET A 1 -7.87 -44.81 -26.88
CA MET A 1 -7.20 -43.58 -26.41
C MET A 1 -8.18 -42.89 -25.46
N LYS A 2 -7.83 -42.74 -24.17
CA LYS A 2 -8.65 -42.03 -23.18
C LYS A 2 -7.86 -40.81 -22.74
N PHE A 3 -8.31 -39.63 -23.14
CA PHE A 3 -7.75 -38.36 -22.69
C PHE A 3 -8.34 -38.05 -21.32
N ALA A 4 -7.52 -38.15 -20.28
CA ALA A 4 -7.86 -37.64 -18.96
C ALA A 4 -7.62 -36.13 -18.97
N ALA A 5 -8.69 -35.35 -19.03
CA ALA A 5 -8.64 -33.92 -18.79
C ALA A 5 -8.49 -33.68 -17.29
N VAL A 6 -7.31 -33.22 -16.87
CA VAL A 6 -7.10 -32.74 -15.50
C VAL A 6 -7.64 -31.31 -15.44
N ALA A 7 -8.76 -31.13 -14.73
CA ALA A 7 -9.29 -29.81 -14.42
C ALA A 7 -8.34 -29.11 -13.43
N ALA A 8 -7.73 -28.01 -13.86
CA ALA A 8 -7.00 -27.12 -12.97
C ALA A 8 -8.02 -26.36 -12.10
N ALA A 9 -8.15 -26.78 -10.84
CA ALA A 9 -8.84 -26.00 -9.84
C ALA A 9 -8.02 -24.73 -9.56
N ALA A 10 -8.47 -23.58 -10.08
CA ALA A 10 -7.96 -22.29 -9.65
C ALA A 10 -8.40 -22.07 -8.20
N THR A 11 -7.51 -22.34 -7.25
CA THR A 11 -7.69 -21.89 -5.87
C THR A 11 -7.66 -20.36 -5.88
N LEU A 12 -8.83 -19.73 -5.82
CA LEU A 12 -8.97 -18.36 -5.35
C LEU A 12 -8.36 -18.33 -3.95
N ALA A 13 -7.14 -17.83 -3.85
CA ALA A 13 -6.51 -17.56 -2.57
C ALA A 13 -7.41 -16.54 -1.85
N LEU A 14 -8.18 -17.03 -0.87
CA LEU A 14 -8.84 -16.20 0.12
C LEU A 14 -7.73 -15.36 0.77
N ALA A 15 -7.66 -14.07 0.42
CA ALA A 15 -6.78 -13.13 1.09
C ALA A 15 -6.99 -13.29 2.61
N PRO A 16 -5.94 -13.47 3.42
CA PRO A 16 -6.10 -13.74 4.83
C PRO A 16 -6.93 -12.64 5.50
N GLY A 17 -8.00 -13.05 6.20
CA GLY A 17 -8.91 -12.19 6.95
C GLY A 17 -8.31 -11.56 8.21
N ALA A 18 -7.10 -11.02 8.12
CA ALA A 18 -6.52 -10.11 9.11
C ALA A 18 -6.33 -8.78 8.39
N SER A 19 -7.45 -8.08 8.18
CA SER A 19 -7.51 -6.88 7.38
C SER A 19 -6.47 -5.88 7.90
N ALA A 20 -5.50 -5.62 7.04
CA ALA A 20 -4.30 -4.82 7.22
C ALA A 20 -4.58 -3.40 6.70
N TRP A 21 -3.82 -2.39 7.13
CA TRP A 21 -3.75 -1.16 6.33
C TRP A 21 -3.31 -1.53 4.92
N ARG A 22 -3.80 -0.83 3.89
CA ARG A 22 -3.49 -1.14 2.49
C ARG A 22 -3.11 0.12 1.75
N VAL A 23 -2.06 0.05 0.96
CA VAL A 23 -1.64 1.13 0.06
C VAL A 23 -1.50 0.61 -1.36
N TYR A 24 -1.94 1.42 -2.30
CA TYR A 24 -1.71 1.27 -3.73
C TYR A 24 -1.06 2.56 -4.22
N LEU A 25 0.10 2.45 -4.87
CA LEU A 25 0.81 3.54 -5.51
C LEU A 25 0.80 3.30 -7.02
N TYR A 26 0.20 4.22 -7.76
CA TYR A 26 -0.01 4.09 -9.21
C TYR A 26 0.95 4.98 -9.99
N SER A 27 1.41 4.49 -11.14
CA SER A 27 2.33 5.24 -12.00
C SER A 27 1.67 6.43 -12.68
N PHE A 28 0.35 6.46 -12.85
CA PHE A 28 -0.38 7.59 -13.43
C PHE A 28 -1.25 8.31 -12.41
N THR A 29 -1.66 9.54 -12.72
CA THR A 29 -2.46 10.41 -11.83
C THR A 29 -3.93 10.02 -11.73
N ASP A 30 -4.41 9.17 -12.64
CA ASP A 30 -5.80 8.70 -12.78
C ASP A 30 -6.03 7.31 -12.15
N PHE A 31 -5.15 6.92 -11.21
CA PHE A 31 -5.22 5.64 -10.50
C PHE A 31 -5.04 4.41 -11.40
N SER A 32 -4.20 4.54 -12.43
CA SER A 32 -3.92 3.49 -13.40
C SER A 32 -2.41 3.32 -13.68
N GLY A 33 -2.09 2.40 -14.59
CA GLY A 33 -0.71 2.06 -14.96
C GLY A 33 -0.07 1.02 -14.04
N SER A 34 1.27 1.05 -13.98
CA SER A 34 2.03 0.16 -13.07
C SER A 34 1.66 0.47 -11.63
N THR A 35 1.40 -0.57 -10.85
CA THR A 35 0.86 -0.44 -9.49
C THR A 35 1.73 -1.20 -8.51
N TYR A 36 2.24 -0.50 -7.50
CA TYR A 36 2.81 -1.12 -6.31
C TYR A 36 1.74 -1.22 -5.23
N THR A 37 1.63 -2.37 -4.59
CA THR A 37 0.72 -2.57 -3.46
C THR A 37 1.44 -3.15 -2.26
N ALA A 38 1.06 -2.69 -1.08
CA ALA A 38 1.52 -3.25 0.18
C ALA A 38 0.40 -3.22 1.21
N ALA A 39 0.46 -4.18 2.11
CA ALA A 39 -0.41 -4.26 3.27
C ALA A 39 0.38 -4.81 4.44
N GLY A 40 0.05 -4.38 5.66
CA GLY A 40 0.71 -4.87 6.86
C GLY A 40 -0.25 -5.04 8.02
N PRO A 41 0.09 -5.91 8.98
CA PRO A 41 -0.77 -6.22 10.10
C PRO A 41 -1.19 -4.93 10.82
N GLY A 42 -2.43 -4.90 11.32
CA GLY A 42 -2.91 -3.83 12.20
C GLY A 42 -2.30 -3.92 13.60
N GLY A 43 -1.01 -4.21 13.74
CA GLY A 43 -0.33 -4.07 15.03
C GLY A 43 -0.03 -2.60 15.31
N THR A 44 0.03 -2.20 16.58
CA THR A 44 0.49 -0.86 16.95
C THR A 44 2.01 -0.73 16.73
N GLY A 45 2.49 0.50 16.52
CA GLY A 45 3.91 0.79 16.34
C GLY A 45 4.25 1.36 14.97
N THR A 46 5.55 1.50 14.70
CA THR A 46 6.07 2.09 13.46
C THR A 46 6.89 1.07 12.67
N ALA A 47 6.67 1.01 11.36
CA ALA A 47 7.46 0.19 10.44
C ALA A 47 7.83 1.00 9.19
N CYS A 48 9.02 0.75 8.65
CA CYS A 48 9.48 1.29 7.37
C CYS A 48 9.35 0.25 6.28
N HIS A 49 8.86 0.65 5.11
CA HIS A 49 8.62 -0.20 3.95
C HIS A 49 9.31 0.40 2.73
N VAL A 50 10.26 -0.34 2.18
CA VAL A 50 11.00 0.09 0.98
C VAL A 50 10.19 -0.23 -0.26
N ILE A 51 10.02 0.74 -1.16
CA ILE A 51 9.40 0.48 -2.46
C ILE A 51 10.42 -0.27 -3.35
N PRO A 52 10.04 -1.42 -3.93
CA PRO A 52 10.86 -2.16 -4.89
C PRO A 52 11.37 -1.28 -6.03
N SER A 53 12.57 -1.57 -6.54
CA SER A 53 13.26 -0.72 -7.51
C SER A 53 12.51 -0.49 -8.82
N ASP A 54 11.67 -1.44 -9.22
CA ASP A 54 10.81 -1.40 -10.41
C ASP A 54 9.58 -0.50 -10.25
N HIS A 55 9.25 -0.07 -9.03
CA HIS A 55 8.16 0.88 -8.74
C HIS A 55 8.62 2.16 -8.04
N ARG A 56 9.87 2.18 -7.57
CA ARG A 56 10.47 3.33 -6.88
C ARG A 56 10.48 4.55 -7.79
N TYR A 57 10.18 5.73 -7.23
CA TYR A 57 10.17 7.00 -7.98
C TYR A 57 9.19 7.03 -9.15
N GLN A 58 8.11 6.24 -9.10
CA GLN A 58 7.09 6.21 -10.16
C GLN A 58 5.70 6.62 -9.68
N ALA A 59 5.47 6.71 -8.36
CA ALA A 59 4.15 6.99 -7.82
C ALA A 59 3.66 8.41 -8.21
N ASN A 60 2.49 8.48 -8.83
CA ASN A 60 1.82 9.73 -9.22
C ASN A 60 0.42 9.87 -8.58
N SER A 61 -0.20 8.77 -8.17
CA SER A 61 -1.42 8.77 -7.36
C SER A 61 -1.40 7.65 -6.32
N ILE A 62 -2.28 7.79 -5.33
CA ILE A 62 -2.38 6.87 -4.19
C ILE A 62 -3.83 6.52 -3.91
N GLU A 63 -4.04 5.25 -3.57
CA GLU A 63 -5.22 4.77 -2.86
C GLU A 63 -4.76 4.13 -1.55
N TYR A 64 -5.23 4.64 -0.43
CA TYR A 64 -4.83 4.22 0.91
C TYR A 64 -6.06 3.88 1.75
N TYR A 65 -5.96 2.78 2.48
CA TYR A 65 -6.93 2.35 3.48
C TYR A 65 -6.23 2.33 4.83
N ALA A 66 -6.63 3.23 5.72
CA ALA A 66 -5.93 3.51 6.97
C ALA A 66 -6.27 2.51 8.07
N TYR A 67 -7.45 1.91 8.00
CA TYR A 67 -7.93 0.99 9.02
C TYR A 67 -7.54 -0.43 8.71
N ASN A 68 -7.35 -1.22 9.77
CA ASN A 68 -7.16 -2.64 9.65
C ASN A 68 -8.43 -3.25 9.02
N SER A 69 -9.62 -3.06 9.60
CA SER A 69 -10.91 -3.50 9.03
C SER A 69 -11.84 -2.33 8.71
N GLN A 70 -12.69 -2.48 7.69
CA GLN A 70 -13.78 -1.53 7.41
C GLN A 70 -14.98 -1.74 8.34
N THR A 71 -15.11 -2.94 8.91
CA THR A 71 -16.17 -3.29 9.86
C THR A 71 -15.52 -3.63 11.18
N SER A 72 -15.75 -2.80 12.20
CA SER A 72 -15.13 -2.89 13.54
C SER A 72 -13.59 -2.80 13.53
N PRO A 73 -13.02 -1.63 13.14
CA PRO A 73 -11.56 -1.44 13.17
C PRO A 73 -11.03 -1.52 14.61
N THR A 74 -9.95 -2.26 14.81
CA THR A 74 -9.20 -2.30 16.07
C THR A 74 -7.92 -1.49 15.99
N THR A 75 -7.49 -1.11 14.78
CA THR A 75 -6.24 -0.38 14.56
C THR A 75 -6.35 0.53 13.35
N ARG A 76 -5.73 1.69 13.47
CA ARG A 76 -5.62 2.70 12.42
C ARG A 76 -4.17 3.10 12.24
N CYS A 77 -3.77 3.31 11.00
CA CYS A 77 -2.40 3.61 10.61
C CYS A 77 -2.32 4.94 9.85
N LYS A 78 -1.30 5.73 10.17
CA LYS A 78 -0.80 6.83 9.35
C LYS A 78 0.28 6.32 8.41
N LEU A 79 0.18 6.61 7.13
CA LEU A 79 1.24 6.41 6.14
C LEU A 79 1.96 7.73 5.86
N GLN A 80 3.29 7.72 5.83
CA GLN A 80 4.16 8.86 5.52
C GLN A 80 5.08 8.45 4.37
N LEU A 81 5.09 9.23 3.27
CA LEU A 81 6.01 9.00 2.15
C LEU A 81 7.39 9.61 2.43
N TRP A 82 8.43 8.97 1.89
CA TRP A 82 9.83 9.39 1.99
C TRP A 82 10.54 9.28 0.64
N GLU A 83 11.48 10.17 0.39
CA GLU A 83 12.32 10.20 -0.83
C GLU A 83 13.53 9.24 -0.74
N SER A 84 13.87 8.83 0.49
CA SER A 84 14.91 7.87 0.83
C SER A 84 14.39 6.43 0.90
N THR A 85 15.30 5.46 1.01
CA THR A 85 14.95 4.03 1.12
C THR A 85 14.90 3.51 2.55
N ASP A 86 15.19 4.34 3.54
CA ASP A 86 15.29 3.97 4.96
C ASP A 86 14.26 4.72 5.84
N CYS A 87 13.26 5.35 5.21
CA CYS A 87 12.26 6.19 5.86
C CYS A 87 12.87 7.34 6.69
N SER A 88 13.92 7.95 6.17
CA SER A 88 14.59 9.11 6.77
C SER A 88 14.65 10.32 5.82
N GLY A 89 15.12 11.47 6.31
CA GLY A 89 15.35 12.65 5.46
C GLY A 89 14.06 13.36 5.03
N ASN A 90 13.94 13.67 3.74
CA ASN A 90 12.86 14.51 3.21
C ASN A 90 11.50 13.82 3.32
N GLN A 91 10.57 14.48 4.02
CA GLN A 91 9.24 13.97 4.32
C GLN A 91 8.22 14.49 3.31
N GLY A 92 7.40 13.57 2.81
CA GLY A 92 6.32 13.89 1.90
C GLY A 92 4.95 14.05 2.52
N PRO A 93 3.90 13.94 1.69
CA PRO A 93 2.54 13.92 2.21
C PRO A 93 2.32 12.68 3.09
N PHE A 94 1.47 12.85 4.09
CA PHE A 94 0.98 11.76 4.93
C PHE A 94 -0.52 11.52 4.71
N PHE A 95 -0.96 10.32 5.09
CA PHE A 95 -2.32 9.84 4.93
C PHE A 95 -2.73 9.11 6.20
N SER A 96 -3.77 9.59 6.87
CA SER A 96 -4.25 9.00 8.14
C SER A 96 -5.68 8.50 8.05
N VAL A 97 -6.34 8.65 6.92
CA VAL A 97 -7.71 8.16 6.64
C VAL A 97 -7.73 7.54 5.25
N ASP A 98 -8.78 6.77 4.98
CA ASP A 98 -9.04 6.24 3.66
C ASP A 98 -9.03 7.38 2.63
N THR A 99 -8.19 7.25 1.61
CA THR A 99 -7.90 8.33 0.67
C THR A 99 -7.67 7.76 -0.72
N LYS A 100 -8.23 8.41 -1.74
CA LYS A 100 -7.90 8.17 -3.14
C LYS A 100 -7.66 9.51 -3.82
N LYS A 101 -6.41 9.85 -4.14
CA LYS A 101 -6.06 11.13 -4.78
C LYS A 101 -4.76 11.08 -5.58
N ALA A 102 -4.61 12.00 -6.53
CA ALA A 102 -3.32 12.29 -7.14
C ALA A 102 -2.36 12.86 -6.08
N LEU A 103 -1.07 12.52 -6.19
CA LEU A 103 -0.05 13.14 -5.37
C LEU A 103 0.11 14.61 -5.80
N VAL A 104 0.43 15.45 -4.81
CA VAL A 104 0.82 16.85 -5.06
C VAL A 104 2.03 16.87 -5.99
N GLU A 105 2.12 17.89 -6.85
CA GLU A 105 3.07 17.94 -7.96
C GLU A 105 4.51 17.68 -7.51
N ASP A 106 4.94 18.32 -6.42
CA ASP A 106 6.28 18.18 -5.85
C ASP A 106 6.62 16.76 -5.33
N TRP A 107 5.64 15.87 -5.21
CA TRP A 107 5.81 14.50 -4.71
C TRP A 107 5.51 13.40 -5.72
N ARG A 108 5.13 13.78 -6.94
CA ARG A 108 5.05 12.85 -8.06
C ARG A 108 6.44 12.32 -8.39
N ASN A 109 6.55 11.01 -8.62
CA ASN A 109 7.80 10.33 -8.96
C ASN A 109 8.92 10.47 -7.90
N ARG A 110 8.58 10.75 -6.63
CA ARG A 110 9.59 10.95 -5.57
C ARG A 110 9.65 9.86 -4.51
N ALA A 111 8.55 9.16 -4.28
CA ALA A 111 8.48 8.20 -3.19
C ALA A 111 9.42 7.01 -3.45
N ALA A 112 10.28 6.71 -2.47
CA ALA A 112 11.16 5.56 -2.45
C ALA A 112 10.91 4.57 -1.31
N SER A 113 10.36 5.07 -0.22
CA SER A 113 9.86 4.27 0.88
C SER A 113 8.66 4.96 1.51
N PHE A 114 7.97 4.25 2.39
CA PHE A 114 6.93 4.82 3.22
C PHE A 114 7.01 4.19 4.61
N SER A 115 6.70 4.97 5.63
CA SER A 115 6.55 4.45 6.99
C SER A 115 5.09 4.41 7.38
N THR A 116 4.70 3.38 8.12
CA THR A 116 3.38 3.28 8.75
C THR A 116 3.52 3.44 10.25
N THR A 117 2.73 4.31 10.87
CA THR A 117 2.60 4.43 12.33
C THR A 117 1.17 4.09 12.71
N CYS A 118 0.99 3.04 13.49
CA CYS A 118 -0.31 2.45 13.80
C CYS A 118 -0.64 2.56 15.30
N TRP A 119 -1.92 2.77 15.61
CA TRP A 119 -2.45 2.86 16.98
C TRP A 119 -3.81 2.17 17.09
N ALA A 120 -4.14 1.73 18.31
CA ALA A 120 -5.45 1.12 18.61
C ALA A 120 -6.56 2.16 18.44
N VAL A 121 -7.73 1.71 17.96
CA VAL A 121 -8.94 2.53 17.75
C VAL A 121 -9.96 2.24 18.83
#